data_AF-A0A8H2ZHV7-F1
#
_entry.id   AF-A0A8H2ZHV7-F1
#
_cell.length_a   1.000
_cell.length_b   1.000
_cell.length_c   1.000
_cell.angle_alpha   90.00
_cell.angle_beta   90.00
_cell.angle_gamma   90.00
#
_symmetry.space_group_name_H-M   'P 1'
#
loop_
_entity.id
_entity.type
_entity.pdbx_description
1 polymer ?
#
loop_
_entity_poly.entity_id
_entity_poly.type
_entity_poly.pdbx_seq_one_letter_code
_entity_poly.pdbx_strand_id
1 'polypeptide(L)'
;MLLRYFILFLNVFNVVHALDNVGTSGKLRFANLGYADTFRYVGKITNATKESCTCTLAPPAWFSGLNAPLSERLVAHIRGPTQLYKFAYYNVHKFILGSDNNTHNWTQQALFDIAPDSISKQTINVTFLGHKGRDSPCMGRTLTFIGQDAVSFATENPDPAGFSGYVPSDEEYIIYSNFPCPASKVKGMCGVYRKGIRSYTGYEGVTKLFLFEFSMPTDNNMTNQDGRYFDMPSIWLANEHLSRTTEYYDWNNNCSCLFNGCGAYQVFTTNATNKDLLYSSLQTFQGLNRNVSQKLILNGTVSTGQFNRPRNITVRGGVLFDSAGNIVTFLTNNTVFHEELTPEQVEDMLSDIPNIGGELILPSGTLKAPNTTSSNDGTIMRPTSNTIWAIYFTLITSIIQFIII
;
A
#
# COMPACT_ATOMS: atom_id res chain seq x y z
N MET A 1 5.27 -18.58 -72.57
CA MET A 1 4.06 -18.86 -71.77
C MET A 1 4.50 -19.57 -70.50
N LEU A 2 4.51 -18.82 -69.41
CA LEU A 2 4.67 -19.15 -67.99
C LEU A 2 5.55 -20.35 -67.55
N LEU A 3 6.73 -19.96 -67.07
CA LEU A 3 7.63 -20.70 -66.19
C LEU A 3 7.02 -20.73 -64.77
N ARG A 4 6.81 -21.92 -64.21
CA ARG A 4 6.33 -22.13 -62.84
C ARG A 4 7.45 -21.86 -61.83
N TYR A 5 7.36 -20.77 -61.08
CA TYR A 5 8.09 -20.59 -59.82
C TYR A 5 7.12 -20.81 -58.65
N PHE A 6 7.43 -21.82 -57.85
CA PHE A 6 6.77 -22.15 -56.60
C PHE A 6 7.36 -21.24 -55.52
N ILE A 7 6.60 -20.23 -55.07
CA ILE A 7 7.02 -19.36 -53.96
C ILE A 7 6.63 -20.05 -52.66
N LEU A 8 7.63 -20.58 -51.95
CA LEU A 8 7.52 -20.89 -50.52
C LEU A 8 7.36 -19.55 -49.77
N PHE A 9 6.16 -19.27 -49.27
CA PHE A 9 5.99 -18.29 -48.21
C PHE A 9 6.52 -18.89 -46.91
N LEU A 10 7.77 -18.58 -46.56
CA LEU A 10 8.22 -18.68 -45.17
C LEU A 10 7.44 -17.62 -44.37
N ASN A 11 6.53 -18.07 -43.51
CA ASN A 11 6.10 -17.31 -42.35
C ASN A 11 7.32 -17.12 -41.44
N VAL A 12 8.11 -16.08 -41.71
CA VAL A 12 9.01 -15.51 -40.71
C VAL A 12 8.09 -14.81 -39.71
N PHE A 13 7.65 -15.57 -38.71
CA PHE A 13 7.24 -14.96 -37.45
C PHE A 13 8.37 -14.04 -37.04
N ASN A 14 8.08 -12.74 -36.99
CA ASN A 14 8.90 -11.77 -36.28
C ASN A 14 8.83 -12.15 -34.79
N VAL A 15 9.61 -13.16 -34.39
CA VAL A 15 10.14 -13.23 -33.03
C VAL A 15 11.19 -12.13 -32.97
N VAL A 16 10.72 -10.89 -32.79
CA VAL A 16 11.56 -9.88 -32.17
C VAL A 16 11.83 -10.44 -30.78
N HIS A 17 13.01 -11.03 -30.63
CA HIS A 17 13.56 -11.37 -29.33
C HIS A 17 13.46 -10.12 -28.46
N ALA A 18 12.66 -10.21 -27.41
CA ALA A 18 12.69 -9.29 -26.28
C ALA A 18 14.06 -9.37 -25.60
N LEU A 19 15.04 -8.67 -26.15
CA LEU A 19 16.18 -8.15 -25.40
C LEU A 19 15.69 -6.78 -24.90
N ASP A 20 15.10 -6.63 -23.70
CA ASP A 20 15.81 -6.49 -22.42
C ASP A 20 14.89 -6.70 -21.17
N ASN A 21 13.85 -7.55 -21.22
CA ASN A 21 12.90 -7.71 -20.10
C ASN A 21 13.26 -8.79 -19.06
N VAL A 22 14.46 -9.36 -19.11
CA VAL A 22 14.87 -10.41 -18.17
C VAL A 22 15.21 -9.77 -16.81
N GLY A 23 14.20 -9.72 -15.94
CA GLY A 23 14.32 -9.41 -14.51
C GLY A 23 13.37 -8.33 -13.99
N THR A 24 12.59 -7.66 -14.84
CA THR A 24 11.54 -6.71 -14.41
C THR A 24 10.13 -7.30 -14.43
N SER A 25 9.93 -8.51 -14.97
CA SER A 25 8.66 -9.26 -14.91
C SER A 25 8.83 -10.50 -14.04
N GLY A 26 7.81 -10.82 -13.25
CA GLY A 26 7.81 -11.99 -12.37
C GLY A 26 6.87 -11.84 -11.17
N LYS A 27 6.85 -12.85 -10.30
CA LYS A 27 6.11 -12.80 -9.02
C LYS A 27 6.90 -13.37 -7.84
N LEU A 28 6.65 -12.78 -6.68
CA LEU A 28 7.13 -13.17 -5.35
C LEU A 28 5.92 -13.58 -4.51
N ARG A 29 6.06 -14.65 -3.71
CA ARG A 29 4.93 -15.27 -3.02
C ARG A 29 5.22 -15.48 -1.54
N PHE A 30 4.27 -15.05 -0.71
CA PHE A 30 4.15 -15.46 0.69
C PHE A 30 2.86 -16.23 0.86
N ALA A 31 2.87 -17.27 1.69
CA ALA A 31 1.69 -18.04 2.04
C ALA A 31 1.48 -18.04 3.55
N ASN A 32 0.27 -18.38 3.99
CA ASN A 32 -0.11 -18.49 5.41
C ASN A 32 -0.03 -17.16 6.18
N LEU A 33 -0.28 -16.00 5.54
CA LEU A 33 -0.44 -14.73 6.26
C LEU A 33 -1.74 -14.74 7.08
N GLY A 34 -1.60 -14.45 8.37
CA GLY A 34 -2.73 -14.34 9.28
C GLY A 34 -2.48 -15.10 10.57
N TYR A 35 -2.64 -14.40 11.69
CA TYR A 35 -2.40 -14.97 13.01
C TYR A 35 -3.20 -14.23 14.07
N ALA A 36 -3.38 -14.86 15.23
CA ALA A 36 -3.91 -14.20 16.40
C ALA A 36 -2.76 -13.57 17.20
N ASP A 37 -2.90 -12.29 17.52
CA ASP A 37 -2.05 -11.57 18.47
C ASP A 37 -2.84 -10.37 19.00
N THR A 38 -2.20 -9.51 19.78
CA THR A 38 -2.77 -8.26 20.26
C THR A 38 -2.15 -7.06 19.58
N PHE A 39 -2.85 -5.95 19.54
CA PHE A 39 -2.33 -4.67 19.10
C PHE A 39 -2.46 -3.67 20.25
N ARG A 40 -1.42 -2.87 20.48
CA ARG A 40 -1.46 -1.78 21.47
C ARG A 40 -1.51 -0.44 20.75
N TYR A 41 -2.71 0.10 20.60
CA TYR A 41 -2.90 1.45 20.07
C TYR A 41 -2.11 2.48 20.89
N VAL A 42 -1.63 3.54 20.23
CA VAL A 42 -1.29 4.77 20.93
C VAL A 42 -2.56 5.26 21.64
N GLY A 43 -2.51 5.35 22.96
CA GLY A 43 -3.62 5.75 23.81
C GLY A 43 -3.67 7.26 24.03
N LYS A 44 -2.52 7.89 24.25
CA LYS A 44 -2.41 9.35 24.43
C LYS A 44 -1.02 9.84 24.04
N ILE A 45 -1.00 10.98 23.37
CA ILE A 45 0.21 11.75 23.04
C ILE A 45 0.28 12.95 24.01
N THR A 46 1.39 13.10 24.71
CA THR A 46 1.63 14.19 25.66
C THR A 46 2.77 15.06 25.15
N ASN A 47 2.61 16.39 25.24
CA ASN A 47 3.66 17.36 24.88
C ASN A 47 4.27 17.15 23.48
N ALA A 48 3.43 16.89 22.47
CA ALA A 48 3.86 16.50 21.11
C ALA A 48 4.92 17.41 20.45
N THR A 49 5.08 18.65 20.90
CA THR A 49 5.99 19.64 20.31
C THR A 49 7.05 20.14 21.30
N LYS A 50 7.25 19.46 22.43
CA LYS A 50 8.24 19.80 23.45
C LYS A 50 9.18 18.61 23.64
N GLU A 51 10.37 18.85 24.20
CA GLU A 51 11.34 17.80 24.54
C GLU A 51 10.77 16.70 25.44
N SER A 52 9.78 17.03 26.28
CA SER A 52 9.08 16.07 27.13
C SER A 52 7.98 15.26 26.40
N CYS A 53 8.06 15.16 25.08
CA CYS A 53 7.14 14.41 24.23
C CYS A 53 7.12 12.93 24.62
N THR A 54 5.93 12.38 24.87
CA THR A 54 5.75 10.96 25.19
C THR A 54 4.45 10.41 24.63
N CYS A 55 4.45 9.11 24.31
CA CYS A 55 3.25 8.35 24.01
C CYS A 55 3.00 7.29 25.08
N THR A 56 1.74 7.14 25.45
CA THR A 56 1.27 6.05 26.32
C THR A 56 0.39 5.11 25.50
N LEU A 57 0.56 3.81 25.73
CA LEU A 57 -0.19 2.78 25.02
C LEU A 57 -1.53 2.51 25.70
N ALA A 58 -2.56 2.26 24.89
CA ALA A 58 -3.82 1.74 25.36
C ALA A 58 -3.69 0.28 25.86
N PRO A 59 -4.71 -0.25 26.57
CA PRO A 59 -4.81 -1.68 26.82
C PRO A 59 -4.77 -2.48 25.51
N PRO A 60 -4.16 -3.68 25.49
CA PRO A 60 -4.08 -4.52 24.30
C PRO A 60 -5.49 -4.85 23.76
N ALA A 61 -5.62 -4.85 22.44
CA ALA A 61 -6.81 -5.31 21.72
C ALA A 61 -6.44 -6.55 20.90
N TRP A 62 -7.29 -7.56 20.85
CA TRP A 62 -7.03 -8.75 20.03
C TRP A 62 -7.32 -8.48 18.56
N PHE A 63 -6.47 -9.01 17.69
CA PHE A 63 -6.78 -9.23 16.28
C PHE A 63 -6.52 -10.69 15.92
N SER A 64 -7.21 -11.17 14.89
CA SER A 64 -7.02 -12.51 14.36
C SER A 64 -7.65 -12.63 12.99
N GLY A 65 -7.25 -13.64 12.23
CA GLY A 65 -7.88 -14.01 10.97
C GLY A 65 -6.91 -13.92 9.80
N LEU A 66 -7.46 -14.23 8.62
CA LEU A 66 -6.73 -14.19 7.36
C LEU A 66 -6.19 -12.78 7.08
N ASN A 67 -4.97 -12.72 6.59
CA ASN A 67 -4.23 -11.49 6.31
C ASN A 67 -3.98 -10.58 7.52
N ALA A 68 -4.39 -10.93 8.74
CA ALA A 68 -4.17 -10.07 9.91
C ALA A 68 -2.66 -9.95 10.23
N PRO A 69 -2.17 -8.75 10.59
CA PRO A 69 -2.91 -7.50 10.80
C PRO A 69 -3.16 -6.66 9.53
N LEU A 70 -2.63 -7.08 8.37
CA LEU A 70 -2.78 -6.37 7.09
C LEU A 70 -4.18 -6.43 6.48
N SER A 71 -5.09 -7.21 7.09
CA SER A 71 -6.53 -7.17 6.84
C SER A 71 -7.17 -5.84 7.26
N GLU A 72 -6.51 -5.05 8.11
CA GLU A 72 -6.94 -3.69 8.44
C GLU A 72 -6.74 -2.72 7.26
N ARG A 73 -7.07 -1.44 7.47
CA ARG A 73 -6.89 -0.40 6.46
C ARG A 73 -5.41 -0.13 6.23
N LEU A 74 -5.01 -0.16 4.96
CA LEU A 74 -3.63 0.11 4.54
C LEU A 74 -3.55 1.42 3.77
N VAL A 75 -2.39 2.05 3.82
CA VAL A 75 -2.03 3.20 2.99
C VAL A 75 -0.78 2.89 2.19
N ALA A 76 -0.69 3.45 0.99
CA ALA A 76 0.49 3.28 0.14
C ALA A 76 1.46 4.43 0.37
N HIS A 77 2.69 4.09 0.71
CA HIS A 77 3.81 5.00 0.86
C HIS A 77 4.70 4.90 -0.38
N ILE A 78 5.09 6.04 -0.91
CA ILE A 78 5.94 6.17 -2.09
C ILE A 78 7.16 6.99 -1.70
N ARG A 79 8.31 6.32 -1.59
CA ARG A 79 9.61 6.94 -1.30
C ARG A 79 10.44 7.03 -2.57
N GLY A 80 11.13 8.14 -2.72
CA GLY A 80 11.93 8.40 -3.91
C GLY A 80 13.33 7.82 -3.91
N PRO A 81 14.01 7.86 -5.07
CA PRO A 81 13.54 8.41 -6.35
C PRO A 81 12.52 7.50 -7.07
N THR A 82 11.27 7.95 -7.17
CA THR A 82 10.16 7.18 -7.74
C THR A 82 9.26 8.12 -8.52
N GLN A 83 8.90 7.73 -9.74
CA GLN A 83 7.82 8.35 -10.49
C GLN A 83 6.62 7.40 -10.48
N LEU A 84 5.52 7.84 -9.88
CA LEU A 84 4.23 7.15 -9.95
C LEU A 84 3.40 7.75 -11.09
N TYR A 85 2.90 6.93 -12.00
CA TYR A 85 2.02 7.33 -13.09
C TYR A 85 0.57 6.92 -12.84
N LYS A 86 0.37 5.70 -12.32
CA LYS A 86 -0.94 5.18 -11.94
C LYS A 86 -0.89 4.50 -10.58
N PHE A 87 -1.95 4.68 -9.81
CA PHE A 87 -2.26 3.90 -8.61
C PHE A 87 -3.73 3.52 -8.66
N ALA A 88 -4.04 2.26 -8.38
CA ALA A 88 -5.41 1.84 -8.16
C ALA A 88 -5.52 0.86 -7.01
N TYR A 89 -6.65 0.93 -6.32
CA TYR A 89 -7.00 0.02 -5.24
C TYR A 89 -8.31 -0.68 -5.55
N TYR A 90 -8.33 -2.00 -5.36
CA TYR A 90 -9.52 -2.83 -5.50
C TYR A 90 -9.70 -3.70 -4.27
N ASN A 91 -10.95 -4.00 -3.95
CA ASN A 91 -11.28 -5.04 -2.99
C ASN A 91 -12.41 -5.91 -3.52
N VAL A 92 -12.55 -7.09 -2.91
CA VAL A 92 -13.64 -8.02 -3.14
C VAL A 92 -13.90 -8.77 -1.84
N HIS A 93 -15.10 -9.30 -1.66
CA HIS A 93 -15.44 -10.06 -0.45
C HIS A 93 -14.62 -11.36 -0.34
N LYS A 94 -14.44 -12.07 -1.46
CA LYS A 94 -13.69 -13.32 -1.50
C LYS A 94 -13.07 -13.57 -2.88
N PHE A 95 -11.79 -13.91 -2.90
CA PHE A 95 -11.05 -14.39 -4.07
C PHE A 95 -9.88 -15.24 -3.59
N ILE A 96 -9.68 -16.42 -4.15
CA ILE A 96 -8.51 -17.27 -3.88
C ILE A 96 -7.84 -17.54 -5.22
N LEU A 97 -6.55 -17.23 -5.33
CA LEU A 97 -5.84 -17.40 -6.60
C LEU A 97 -5.84 -18.88 -7.01
N GLY A 98 -6.19 -19.17 -8.27
CA GLY A 98 -6.29 -20.52 -8.84
C GLY A 98 -7.54 -21.31 -8.40
N SER A 99 -8.56 -20.65 -7.84
CA SER A 99 -9.81 -21.31 -7.44
C SER A 99 -10.96 -21.02 -8.42
N ASP A 100 -11.57 -22.09 -8.93
CA ASP A 100 -12.75 -22.02 -9.80
C ASP A 100 -14.02 -21.43 -9.12
N ASN A 101 -14.01 -21.28 -7.78
CA ASN A 101 -15.13 -20.73 -7.01
C ASN A 101 -15.14 -19.19 -6.93
N ASN A 102 -14.22 -18.50 -7.63
CA ASN A 102 -14.21 -17.04 -7.66
C ASN A 102 -15.36 -16.56 -8.55
N THR A 103 -16.32 -15.84 -7.95
CA THR A 103 -17.60 -15.51 -8.60
C THR A 103 -17.94 -14.02 -8.60
N HIS A 104 -17.11 -13.20 -7.97
CA HIS A 104 -17.39 -11.78 -7.76
C HIS A 104 -16.31 -10.94 -8.42
N ASN A 105 -16.73 -9.91 -9.13
CA ASN A 105 -15.82 -8.93 -9.69
C ASN A 105 -15.19 -8.09 -8.58
N TRP A 106 -13.96 -7.66 -8.84
CA TRP A 106 -13.23 -6.69 -8.05
C TRP A 106 -13.68 -5.29 -8.44
N THR A 107 -14.05 -4.47 -7.46
CA THR A 107 -14.49 -3.10 -7.70
C THR A 107 -13.36 -2.12 -7.40
N GLN A 108 -13.06 -1.22 -8.33
CA GLN A 108 -12.11 -0.14 -8.11
C GLN A 108 -12.64 0.82 -7.05
N GLN A 109 -11.86 0.98 -5.98
CA GLN A 109 -12.19 1.83 -4.84
C GLN A 109 -11.38 3.13 -4.84
N ALA A 110 -10.25 3.16 -5.55
CA ALA A 110 -9.45 4.37 -5.75
C ALA A 110 -8.67 4.30 -7.06
N LEU A 111 -8.43 5.48 -7.63
CA LEU A 111 -7.64 5.69 -8.84
C LEU A 111 -6.88 7.01 -8.72
N PHE A 112 -5.61 6.96 -9.08
CA PHE A 112 -4.83 8.12 -9.48
C PHE A 112 -4.22 7.77 -10.83
N ASP A 113 -4.50 8.57 -11.84
CA ASP A 113 -4.01 8.36 -13.18
C ASP A 113 -3.53 9.69 -13.79
N ILE A 114 -2.22 9.75 -14.02
CA ILE A 114 -1.56 10.82 -14.76
C ILE A 114 -0.68 10.27 -15.89
N ALA A 115 -0.86 9.00 -16.26
CA ALA A 115 0.03 8.37 -17.21
C ALA A 115 -0.07 9.07 -18.58
N PRO A 116 1.06 9.19 -19.30
CA PRO A 116 1.05 9.84 -20.62
C PRO A 116 0.16 9.14 -21.65
N ASP A 117 -0.11 7.84 -21.47
CA ASP A 117 -0.94 7.03 -22.37
C ASP A 117 -2.45 7.09 -22.03
N SER A 118 -2.83 7.76 -20.95
CA SER A 118 -4.23 7.89 -20.54
C SER A 118 -4.96 8.99 -21.30
N ILE A 119 -6.22 8.72 -21.63
CA ILE A 119 -7.10 9.65 -22.38
C ILE A 119 -7.25 10.98 -21.64
N SER A 120 -7.36 10.91 -20.31
CA SER A 120 -7.45 12.06 -19.42
C SER A 120 -6.89 11.70 -18.05
N LYS A 121 -6.36 12.71 -17.34
CA LYS A 121 -6.01 12.54 -15.93
C LYS A 121 -7.28 12.29 -15.11
N GLN A 122 -7.24 11.30 -14.23
CA GLN A 122 -8.39 10.92 -13.42
C GLN A 122 -7.95 10.66 -11.98
N THR A 123 -8.76 11.14 -11.03
CA THR A 123 -8.55 10.84 -9.62
C THR A 123 -9.87 10.47 -8.95
N ILE A 124 -9.86 9.37 -8.21
CA ILE A 124 -10.99 8.82 -7.46
C ILE A 124 -10.45 8.45 -6.09
N ASN A 125 -11.05 9.01 -5.03
CA ASN A 125 -10.80 8.58 -3.65
C ASN A 125 -9.30 8.52 -3.27
N VAL A 126 -8.55 9.57 -3.62
CA VAL A 126 -7.14 9.73 -3.27
C VAL A 126 -6.91 11.07 -2.55
N THR A 127 -5.97 11.07 -1.61
CA THR A 127 -5.46 12.26 -0.93
C THR A 127 -3.98 12.03 -0.62
N PHE A 128 -3.14 13.00 -1.01
CA PHE A 128 -1.70 12.92 -0.83
C PHE A 128 -1.27 13.67 0.42
N LEU A 129 -0.64 12.94 1.34
CA LEU A 129 -0.08 13.48 2.58
C LEU A 129 1.43 13.20 2.65
N GLY A 130 2.14 13.96 3.47
CA GLY A 130 3.54 13.68 3.81
C GLY A 130 3.89 14.29 5.16
N HIS A 131 4.99 13.84 5.78
CA HIS A 131 5.47 14.39 7.06
C HIS A 131 6.22 15.70 6.86
N LYS A 132 5.49 16.72 6.38
CA LYS A 132 6.03 18.06 6.14
C LYS A 132 5.62 19.08 7.20
N GLY A 133 4.76 18.68 8.14
CA GLY A 133 4.23 19.57 9.14
C GLY A 133 5.19 19.82 10.30
N ARG A 134 4.61 20.28 11.42
CA ARG A 134 5.33 20.58 12.65
C ARG A 134 6.11 19.37 13.17
N ASP A 135 7.35 19.63 13.58
CA ASP A 135 8.23 18.62 14.15
C ASP A 135 7.81 18.18 15.56
N SER A 136 8.24 16.99 15.95
CA SER A 136 8.02 16.38 17.27
C SER A 136 9.27 15.61 17.70
N PRO A 137 9.85 15.91 18.87
CA PRO A 137 11.04 15.20 19.35
C PRO A 137 10.88 13.69 19.53
N CYS A 138 9.63 13.19 19.70
CA CYS A 138 9.37 11.76 19.90
C CYS A 138 8.59 11.07 18.77
N MET A 139 8.17 11.82 17.75
CA MET A 139 7.32 11.30 16.66
C MET A 139 7.77 11.75 15.26
N GLY A 140 8.71 12.68 15.15
CA GLY A 140 9.09 13.32 13.88
C GLY A 140 8.06 14.33 13.39
N ARG A 141 8.12 14.67 12.10
CA ARG A 141 7.21 15.65 11.50
C ARG A 141 5.81 15.10 11.35
N THR A 142 4.80 15.97 11.45
CA THR A 142 3.39 15.54 11.36
C THR A 142 2.93 15.44 9.91
N LEU A 143 1.95 14.56 9.67
CA LEU A 143 1.23 14.52 8.40
C LEU A 143 0.56 15.87 8.09
N THR A 144 0.67 16.28 6.84
CA THR A 144 -0.02 17.42 6.23
C THR A 144 -0.21 17.15 4.75
N PHE A 145 -1.03 17.95 4.08
CA PHE A 145 -1.04 17.95 2.62
C PHE A 145 0.32 18.34 2.09
N ILE A 146 0.64 17.78 0.94
CA ILE A 146 1.81 18.14 0.15
C ILE A 146 1.37 18.78 -1.15
N GLY A 147 2.23 19.62 -1.74
CA GLY A 147 1.97 20.29 -3.00
C GLY A 147 1.90 19.33 -4.18
N GLN A 148 1.49 19.86 -5.33
CA GLN A 148 1.44 19.12 -6.59
C GLN A 148 2.81 18.66 -7.09
N ASP A 149 3.90 19.17 -6.51
CA ASP A 149 5.27 18.72 -6.73
C ASP A 149 5.64 17.45 -5.96
N ALA A 150 4.69 16.86 -5.22
CA ALA A 150 4.85 15.69 -4.36
C ALA A 150 5.82 15.85 -3.17
N VAL A 151 6.27 17.08 -2.87
CA VAL A 151 7.29 17.33 -1.84
C VAL A 151 6.95 18.51 -0.95
N SER A 152 6.50 19.63 -1.52
CA SER A 152 6.35 20.87 -0.76
C SER A 152 5.23 20.77 0.27
N PHE A 153 5.37 21.45 1.41
CA PHE A 153 4.29 21.58 2.38
C PHE A 153 3.09 22.33 1.77
N ALA A 154 1.87 21.84 1.99
CA ALA A 154 0.63 22.53 1.64
C ALA A 154 -0.32 22.60 2.85
N THR A 155 -1.03 23.73 2.98
CA THR A 155 -2.03 23.96 4.03
C THR A 155 -3.41 23.42 3.66
N GLU A 156 -3.70 23.34 2.36
CA GLU A 156 -4.97 22.87 1.80
C GLU A 156 -4.72 21.65 0.92
N ASN A 157 -5.77 20.86 0.68
CA ASN A 157 -5.69 19.71 -0.21
C ASN A 157 -5.56 20.22 -1.65
N PRO A 158 -4.41 20.07 -2.32
CA PRO A 158 -4.33 20.45 -3.73
C PRO A 158 -5.19 19.52 -4.59
N ASP A 159 -5.51 19.95 -5.80
CA ASP A 159 -6.13 19.08 -6.79
C ASP A 159 -5.20 17.90 -7.10
N PRO A 160 -5.61 16.65 -6.78
CA PRO A 160 -4.82 15.45 -7.05
C PRO A 160 -4.50 15.25 -8.54
N ALA A 161 -5.29 15.79 -9.47
CA ALA A 161 -5.03 15.67 -10.91
C ALA A 161 -3.81 16.47 -11.38
N GLY A 162 -3.40 17.50 -10.62
CA GLY A 162 -2.18 18.25 -10.89
C GLY A 162 -0.92 17.66 -10.27
N PHE A 163 -1.04 16.58 -9.50
CA PHE A 163 0.09 15.96 -8.81
C PHE A 163 1.12 15.38 -9.81
N SER A 164 2.40 15.63 -9.58
CA SER A 164 3.50 15.23 -10.47
C SER A 164 3.79 13.73 -10.43
N GLY A 165 3.54 13.10 -9.29
CA GLY A 165 3.88 11.70 -9.01
C GLY A 165 5.39 11.43 -8.79
N TYR A 166 6.27 12.37 -9.13
CA TYR A 166 7.71 12.26 -8.91
C TYR A 166 8.10 12.66 -7.51
N VAL A 167 8.76 11.76 -6.78
CA VAL A 167 9.36 12.03 -5.47
C VAL A 167 10.87 11.76 -5.55
N PRO A 168 11.75 12.70 -5.14
CA PRO A 168 13.20 12.53 -5.17
C PRO A 168 13.72 11.70 -3.98
N SER A 169 15.03 11.41 -3.93
CA SER A 169 15.65 10.76 -2.77
C SER A 169 15.33 11.46 -1.46
N ASP A 170 15.28 10.68 -0.37
CA ASP A 170 15.02 11.14 1.00
C ASP A 170 13.65 11.80 1.22
N GLU A 171 12.79 11.78 0.21
CA GLU A 171 11.42 12.26 0.28
C GLU A 171 10.43 11.10 0.16
N GLU A 172 9.28 11.27 0.81
CA GLU A 172 8.18 10.31 0.81
C GLU A 172 6.84 11.03 0.85
N TYR A 173 5.86 10.46 0.12
CA TYR A 173 4.45 10.79 0.28
C TYR A 173 3.60 9.54 0.48
N ILE A 174 2.39 9.76 0.96
CA ILE A 174 1.45 8.72 1.35
C ILE A 174 0.12 8.97 0.68
N ILE A 175 -0.43 7.92 0.08
CA ILE A 175 -1.72 7.89 -0.58
C ILE A 175 -2.76 7.35 0.40
N TYR A 176 -3.66 8.24 0.79
CA TYR A 176 -4.84 7.95 1.59
C TYR A 176 -6.11 7.98 0.71
N SER A 177 -7.21 7.43 1.22
CA SER A 177 -8.54 7.71 0.69
C SER A 177 -8.90 9.20 0.87
N ASN A 178 -9.98 9.68 0.23
CA ASN A 178 -10.49 11.03 0.45
C ASN A 178 -11.49 11.13 1.62
N PHE A 179 -11.71 10.04 2.37
CA PHE A 179 -12.59 10.02 3.53
C PHE A 179 -11.90 10.57 4.77
N PRO A 180 -12.34 11.71 5.32
CA PRO A 180 -11.69 12.31 6.47
C PRO A 180 -11.93 11.48 7.73
N CYS A 181 -10.92 11.44 8.60
CA CYS A 181 -11.03 10.81 9.90
C CYS A 181 -12.06 11.51 10.78
N PRO A 182 -12.88 10.75 11.53
CA PRO A 182 -13.60 11.32 12.66
C PRO A 182 -12.61 11.75 13.75
N ALA A 183 -13.15 12.39 14.79
CA ALA A 183 -12.34 12.86 15.92
C ALA A 183 -11.45 11.75 16.50
N SER A 184 -10.18 12.10 16.73
CA SER A 184 -9.15 11.27 17.37
C SER A 184 -9.67 10.61 18.65
N LYS A 185 -9.66 9.28 18.70
CA LYS A 185 -10.15 8.49 19.84
C LYS A 185 -9.45 7.13 19.88
N VAL A 186 -9.13 6.67 21.09
CA VAL A 186 -8.63 5.31 21.33
C VAL A 186 -9.67 4.29 20.84
N LYS A 187 -9.24 3.34 20.00
CA LYS A 187 -10.12 2.38 19.30
C LYS A 187 -11.22 3.03 18.43
N GLY A 188 -11.08 4.32 18.11
CA GLY A 188 -11.88 4.96 17.06
C GLY A 188 -11.37 4.58 15.68
N MET A 189 -12.14 4.88 14.64
CA MET A 189 -11.83 4.51 13.24
C MET A 189 -10.39 4.83 12.83
N CYS A 190 -9.89 6.03 13.15
CA CYS A 190 -8.51 6.43 12.83
C CYS A 190 -7.54 6.32 14.02
N GLY A 191 -8.01 5.84 15.17
CA GLY A 191 -7.22 5.79 16.40
C GLY A 191 -6.83 7.18 16.92
N VAL A 192 -5.72 7.23 17.63
CA VAL A 192 -5.15 8.48 18.15
C VAL A 192 -4.16 9.06 17.13
N TYR A 193 -4.36 10.32 16.79
CA TYR A 193 -3.45 11.11 15.97
C TYR A 193 -3.19 12.48 16.60
N ARG A 194 -2.15 13.17 16.11
CA ARG A 194 -1.68 14.46 16.66
C ARG A 194 -2.77 15.54 16.54
N LYS A 195 -2.86 16.43 17.52
CA LYS A 195 -3.85 17.52 17.48
C LYS A 195 -3.53 18.50 16.35
N GLY A 196 -4.54 18.94 15.62
CA GLY A 196 -4.42 19.99 14.60
C GLY A 196 -3.96 19.51 13.23
N ILE A 197 -3.96 18.19 12.98
CA ILE A 197 -3.77 17.66 11.64
C ILE A 197 -5.09 17.14 11.08
N ARG A 198 -5.27 17.33 9.77
CA ARG A 198 -6.30 16.62 9.01
C ARG A 198 -5.73 15.25 8.65
N SER A 199 -6.52 14.21 8.89
CA SER A 199 -6.15 12.83 8.57
C SER A 199 -7.32 12.17 7.86
N TYR A 200 -7.03 11.10 7.14
CA TYR A 200 -7.95 10.41 6.24
C TYR A 200 -7.87 8.91 6.46
N THR A 201 -8.87 8.12 6.08
CA THR A 201 -8.77 6.66 6.22
C THR A 201 -7.91 6.07 5.10
N GLY A 202 -7.27 4.93 5.37
CA GLY A 202 -6.68 4.07 4.36
C GLY A 202 -7.73 3.22 3.66
N TYR A 203 -7.25 2.20 2.96
CA TYR A 203 -8.02 1.33 2.09
C TYR A 203 -8.37 0.01 2.78
N GLU A 204 -9.67 -0.29 2.90
CA GLU A 204 -10.18 -1.43 3.67
C GLU A 204 -10.48 -2.67 2.83
N GLY A 205 -10.41 -3.84 3.47
CA GLY A 205 -10.73 -5.14 2.88
C GLY A 205 -9.83 -6.22 3.46
N VAL A 206 -10.31 -7.46 3.55
CA VAL A 206 -9.41 -8.60 3.86
C VAL A 206 -8.70 -9.03 2.58
N THR A 207 -9.45 -9.12 1.48
CA THR A 207 -8.97 -9.47 0.15
C THR A 207 -8.90 -8.21 -0.70
N LYS A 208 -7.69 -7.90 -1.15
CA LYS A 208 -7.37 -6.60 -1.72
C LYS A 208 -6.26 -6.67 -2.77
N LEU A 209 -6.31 -5.76 -3.73
CA LEU A 209 -5.37 -5.65 -4.83
C LEU A 209 -4.94 -4.18 -4.96
N PHE A 210 -3.64 -3.93 -4.86
CA PHE A 210 -3.05 -2.63 -5.16
C PHE A 210 -2.28 -2.74 -6.47
N LEU A 211 -2.58 -1.86 -7.42
CA LEU A 211 -1.92 -1.78 -8.71
C LEU A 211 -1.16 -0.46 -8.86
N PHE A 212 -0.02 -0.51 -9.50
CA PHE A 212 0.88 0.61 -9.71
C PHE A 212 1.41 0.59 -11.16
N GLU A 213 1.51 1.77 -11.77
CA GLU A 213 2.36 2.03 -12.92
C GLU A 213 3.43 3.03 -12.49
N PHE A 214 4.70 2.66 -12.58
CA PHE A 214 5.79 3.46 -12.01
C PHE A 214 7.13 3.23 -12.69
N SER A 215 8.07 4.14 -12.45
CA SER A 215 9.50 3.95 -12.67
C SER A 215 10.28 4.36 -11.41
N MET A 216 11.49 3.83 -11.24
CA MET A 216 12.36 4.11 -10.10
C MET A 216 13.74 4.54 -10.61
N PRO A 217 13.87 5.76 -11.16
CA PRO A 217 15.09 6.24 -11.79
C PRO A 217 16.23 6.38 -10.80
N THR A 218 17.47 6.36 -11.29
CA THR A 218 18.65 6.68 -10.48
C THR A 218 18.63 8.14 -10.07
N ASP A 219 18.82 8.42 -8.78
CA ASP A 219 19.12 9.78 -8.35
C ASP A 219 20.61 10.08 -8.57
N ASN A 220 20.90 11.04 -9.45
CA ASN A 220 22.26 11.48 -9.76
C ASN A 220 22.64 12.77 -9.02
N ASN A 221 21.76 13.30 -8.15
CA ASN A 221 22.03 14.54 -7.44
C ASN A 221 23.06 14.32 -6.33
N MET A 222 24.30 14.71 -6.61
CA MET A 222 25.44 14.53 -5.70
C MET A 222 25.29 15.25 -4.35
N THR A 223 24.45 16.29 -4.24
CA THR A 223 24.26 17.01 -2.98
C THR A 223 23.47 16.21 -1.94
N ASN A 224 22.70 15.21 -2.40
CA ASN A 224 21.84 14.40 -1.53
C ASN A 224 22.47 13.06 -1.17
N GLN A 225 23.71 12.76 -1.60
CA GLN A 225 24.35 11.45 -1.39
C GLN A 225 24.53 11.07 0.07
N ASP A 226 24.59 12.06 0.96
CA ASP A 226 24.72 11.85 2.41
C ASP A 226 23.36 11.52 3.09
N GLY A 227 22.25 11.58 2.33
CA GLY A 227 20.93 11.24 2.80
C GLY A 227 20.77 9.76 3.17
N ARG A 228 20.06 9.49 4.27
CA ARG A 228 19.85 8.14 4.82
C ARG A 228 19.21 7.18 3.80
N TYR A 229 18.37 7.71 2.93
CA TYR A 229 17.61 6.99 1.91
C TYR A 229 17.97 7.47 0.50
N PHE A 230 19.20 7.97 0.30
CA PHE A 230 19.67 8.39 -1.01
C PHE A 230 19.63 7.24 -2.03
N ASP A 231 18.99 7.46 -3.18
CA ASP A 231 18.81 6.49 -4.26
C ASP A 231 18.18 5.15 -3.78
N MET A 232 17.35 5.20 -2.73
CA MET A 232 16.71 4.03 -2.13
C MET A 232 15.17 4.09 -2.23
N PRO A 233 14.59 3.99 -3.44
CA PRO A 233 13.15 4.07 -3.62
C PRO A 233 12.42 2.91 -2.95
N SER A 234 11.14 3.16 -2.64
CA SER A 234 10.24 2.17 -2.05
C SER A 234 8.80 2.44 -2.41
N ILE A 235 8.05 1.39 -2.73
CA ILE A 235 6.59 1.36 -2.65
C ILE A 235 6.24 0.36 -1.55
N TRP A 236 5.56 0.83 -0.51
CA TRP A 236 5.21 -0.01 0.63
C TRP A 236 3.82 0.29 1.17
N LEU A 237 3.22 -0.70 1.81
CA LEU A 237 1.90 -0.63 2.40
C LEU A 237 2.02 -0.69 3.91
N ALA A 238 1.48 0.29 4.60
CA ALA A 238 1.46 0.30 6.06
C ALA A 238 0.04 0.34 6.58
N ASN A 239 -0.17 -0.20 7.77
CA ASN A 239 -1.37 0.10 8.52
C ASN A 239 -1.53 1.61 8.68
N GLU A 240 -2.72 2.13 8.40
CA GLU A 240 -3.02 3.57 8.40
C GLU A 240 -2.73 4.30 9.72
N HIS A 241 -2.61 3.59 10.84
CA HIS A 241 -2.23 4.15 12.13
C HIS A 241 -0.75 4.53 12.22
N LEU A 242 0.12 3.95 11.38
CA LEU A 242 1.57 4.12 11.46
C LEU A 242 1.95 5.57 11.21
N SER A 243 1.54 6.07 10.05
CA SER A 243 1.88 7.41 9.56
C SER A 243 1.20 8.54 10.34
N ARG A 244 0.06 8.27 10.97
CA ARG A 244 -0.60 9.21 11.90
C ARG A 244 0.16 9.46 13.19
N THR A 245 1.03 8.53 13.57
CA THR A 245 1.75 8.56 14.83
C THR A 245 3.24 8.75 14.57
N THR A 246 4.00 7.67 14.39
CA THR A 246 5.37 7.76 13.88
C THR A 246 5.81 6.49 13.15
N GLU A 247 6.48 6.70 12.02
CA GLU A 247 7.19 5.68 11.25
C GLU A 247 8.64 5.53 11.70
N TYR A 248 9.15 6.51 12.44
CA TYR A 248 10.56 6.58 12.83
C TYR A 248 10.77 5.89 14.18
N TYR A 249 11.86 5.13 14.23
CA TYR A 249 12.20 4.18 15.29
C TYR A 249 13.18 4.73 16.32
N ASP A 250 13.74 5.92 16.10
CA ASP A 250 14.89 6.41 16.85
C ASP A 250 14.51 7.09 18.20
N TRP A 251 13.24 7.10 18.61
CA TRP A 251 12.79 7.90 19.77
C TRP A 251 11.97 7.15 20.83
N ASN A 252 10.79 6.63 20.49
CA ASN A 252 9.88 6.03 21.48
C ASN A 252 8.96 4.98 20.86
N ASN A 253 9.19 3.71 21.18
CA ASN A 253 8.40 2.58 20.67
C ASN A 253 6.91 2.71 20.96
N ASN A 254 6.53 3.38 22.05
CA ASN A 254 5.12 3.57 22.38
C ASN A 254 4.40 4.53 21.43
N CYS A 255 5.14 5.27 20.60
CA CYS A 255 4.58 6.16 19.60
C CYS A 255 4.36 5.46 18.26
N SER A 256 5.02 4.34 17.96
CA SER A 256 4.91 3.68 16.66
C SER A 256 3.95 2.50 16.72
N CYS A 257 2.97 2.44 15.84
CA CYS A 257 2.08 1.27 15.80
C CYS A 257 2.80 0.00 15.33
N LEU A 258 3.86 0.12 14.51
CA LEU A 258 4.54 -1.03 13.92
C LEU A 258 5.12 -1.92 15.02
N PHE A 259 5.79 -1.31 15.99
CA PHE A 259 6.36 -1.99 17.16
C PHE A 259 5.33 -2.42 18.20
N ASN A 260 4.04 -2.16 17.94
CA ASN A 260 2.94 -2.52 18.82
C ASN A 260 1.91 -3.44 18.15
N GLY A 261 2.11 -3.86 16.89
CA GLY A 261 1.37 -4.95 16.24
C GLY A 261 0.59 -4.61 14.96
N CYS A 262 0.64 -3.38 14.42
CA CYS A 262 -0.21 -2.98 13.29
C CYS A 262 0.25 -3.53 11.92
N GLY A 263 1.55 -3.80 11.76
CA GLY A 263 2.15 -4.41 10.57
C GLY A 263 2.33 -3.49 9.36
N ALA A 264 3.26 -3.88 8.49
CA ALA A 264 3.50 -3.27 7.18
C ALA A 264 4.03 -4.33 6.18
N TYR A 265 3.91 -4.03 4.89
CA TYR A 265 4.39 -4.84 3.79
C TYR A 265 5.13 -3.98 2.77
N GLN A 266 6.43 -4.22 2.64
CA GLN A 266 7.29 -3.62 1.63
C GLN A 266 6.99 -4.32 0.30
N VAL A 267 6.43 -3.61 -0.69
CA VAL A 267 6.01 -4.21 -1.98
C VAL A 267 7.21 -4.25 -2.92
N PHE A 268 7.75 -3.08 -3.23
CA PHE A 268 8.89 -2.89 -4.13
C PHE A 268 9.89 -1.98 -3.42
N THR A 269 10.87 -2.57 -2.75
CA THR A 269 11.78 -1.80 -1.89
C THR A 269 13.23 -2.17 -2.17
N THR A 270 14.08 -1.16 -2.25
CA THR A 270 15.54 -1.31 -2.32
C THR A 270 16.15 -1.44 -0.93
N ASN A 271 17.37 -1.99 -0.81
CA ASN A 271 18.10 -2.00 0.46
C ASN A 271 19.41 -1.24 0.29
N ALA A 272 20.02 -0.88 1.43
CA ALA A 272 21.25 -0.08 1.43
C ALA A 272 22.43 -0.82 0.78
N THR A 273 22.38 -2.14 0.66
CA THR A 273 23.46 -2.97 0.12
C THR A 273 23.39 -3.08 -1.41
N ASN A 274 22.19 -3.16 -1.98
CA ASN A 274 21.95 -3.28 -3.40
C ASN A 274 20.74 -2.44 -3.80
N LYS A 275 21.03 -1.31 -4.45
CA LYS A 275 20.03 -0.33 -4.92
C LYS A 275 19.50 -0.65 -6.33
N ASP A 276 20.00 -1.71 -6.96
CA ASP A 276 19.55 -2.20 -8.27
C ASP A 276 18.43 -3.24 -8.18
N LEU A 277 18.18 -3.76 -6.98
CA LEU A 277 17.20 -4.82 -6.76
C LEU A 277 16.06 -4.36 -5.86
N LEU A 278 14.86 -4.84 -6.16
CA LEU A 278 13.65 -4.65 -5.37
C LEU A 278 13.23 -5.98 -4.74
N TYR A 279 13.02 -5.97 -3.43
CA TYR A 279 12.47 -7.10 -2.68
C TYR A 279 11.10 -6.74 -2.12
N SER A 280 10.39 -7.78 -1.71
CA SER A 280 9.22 -7.64 -0.84
C SER A 280 9.57 -8.12 0.57
N SER A 281 9.01 -7.49 1.60
CA SER A 281 9.25 -7.88 3.00
C SER A 281 8.03 -7.64 3.86
N LEU A 282 7.70 -8.63 4.70
CA LEU A 282 6.62 -8.55 5.65
C LEU A 282 7.13 -8.12 7.03
N GLN A 283 6.70 -6.95 7.51
CA GLN A 283 7.06 -6.41 8.81
C GLN A 283 5.88 -6.63 9.78
N THR A 284 5.84 -7.82 10.41
CA THR A 284 4.82 -8.18 11.40
C THR A 284 5.44 -8.98 12.55
N PHE A 285 4.64 -9.28 13.58
CA PHE A 285 5.04 -10.20 14.65
C PHE A 285 4.73 -11.68 14.33
N GLN A 286 4.31 -12.00 13.10
CA GLN A 286 3.98 -13.38 12.75
C GLN A 286 5.22 -14.28 12.88
N GLY A 287 5.13 -15.32 13.70
CA GLY A 287 6.25 -16.19 14.04
C GLY A 287 7.30 -15.59 14.96
N LEU A 288 7.10 -14.36 15.44
CA LEU A 288 7.98 -13.70 16.38
C LEU A 288 7.36 -13.71 17.78
N ASN A 289 8.23 -13.68 18.79
CA ASN A 289 7.81 -13.36 20.15
C ASN A 289 7.68 -11.83 20.31
N ARG A 290 7.01 -11.35 21.36
CA ARG A 290 6.79 -9.89 21.54
C ARG A 290 8.01 -9.14 22.06
N ASN A 291 9.03 -9.86 22.53
CA ASN A 291 10.25 -9.29 23.08
C ASN A 291 11.37 -9.23 22.02
N VAL A 292 11.04 -9.37 20.74
CA VAL A 292 12.01 -9.22 19.65
C VAL A 292 12.53 -7.79 19.56
N SER A 293 13.75 -7.65 19.07
CA SER A 293 14.32 -6.33 18.80
C SER A 293 13.58 -5.63 17.66
N GLN A 294 13.52 -4.31 17.72
CA GLN A 294 12.94 -3.48 16.66
C GLN A 294 13.58 -3.77 15.29
N LYS A 295 14.89 -4.04 15.29
CA LYS A 295 15.64 -4.40 14.08
C LYS A 295 15.08 -5.64 13.39
N LEU A 296 14.62 -6.65 14.16
CA LEU A 296 14.00 -7.84 13.57
C LEU A 296 12.66 -7.51 12.90
N ILE A 297 11.84 -6.66 13.53
CA ILE A 297 10.56 -6.21 12.96
C ILE A 297 10.79 -5.38 11.68
N LEU A 298 11.78 -4.47 11.70
CA LEU A 298 12.14 -3.62 10.57
C LEU A 298 12.72 -4.40 9.40
N ASN A 299 13.57 -5.41 9.67
CA ASN A 299 14.07 -6.29 8.63
C ASN A 299 12.92 -7.09 7.99
N GLY A 300 11.97 -7.51 8.83
CA GLY A 300 10.82 -8.29 8.41
C GLY A 300 11.22 -9.66 7.86
N THR A 301 10.23 -10.37 7.32
CA THR A 301 10.42 -11.60 6.56
C THR A 301 10.56 -11.26 5.09
N VAL A 302 11.77 -11.37 4.54
CA VAL A 302 12.11 -10.95 3.19
C VAL A 302 11.85 -12.08 2.18
N SER A 303 11.40 -11.71 0.98
CA SER A 303 11.25 -12.62 -0.16
C SER A 303 12.57 -13.29 -0.54
N THR A 304 12.51 -14.53 -1.04
CA THR A 304 13.72 -15.23 -1.50
C THR A 304 14.21 -14.75 -2.87
N GLY A 305 13.33 -14.12 -3.65
CA GLY A 305 13.62 -13.55 -4.97
C GLY A 305 13.62 -12.02 -4.95
N GLN A 306 14.05 -11.42 -6.06
CA GLN A 306 14.14 -9.97 -6.26
C GLN A 306 13.82 -9.59 -7.71
N PHE A 307 13.21 -8.42 -7.89
CA PHE A 307 13.08 -7.78 -9.21
C PHE A 307 14.28 -6.89 -9.49
N ASN A 308 14.61 -6.68 -10.75
CA ASN A 308 15.45 -5.56 -11.17
C ASN A 308 14.66 -4.25 -11.00
N ARG A 309 15.33 -3.24 -10.46
CA ARG A 309 14.77 -1.89 -10.33
C ARG A 309 14.53 -1.29 -11.72
N PRO A 310 13.32 -0.76 -12.00
CA PRO A 310 12.98 -0.16 -13.29
C PRO A 310 13.58 1.25 -13.41
N ARG A 311 14.90 1.35 -13.62
CA ARG A 311 15.63 2.64 -13.66
C ARG A 311 15.27 3.51 -14.88
N ASN A 312 15.08 2.88 -16.04
CA ASN A 312 14.93 3.58 -17.32
C ASN A 312 13.65 3.18 -18.08
N ILE A 313 12.77 2.44 -17.42
CA ILE A 313 11.54 1.93 -18.01
C ILE A 313 10.39 2.19 -17.06
N THR A 314 9.18 2.33 -17.60
CA THR A 314 7.95 2.28 -16.83
C THR A 314 7.47 0.84 -16.79
N VAL A 315 7.12 0.36 -15.59
CA VAL A 315 6.57 -0.98 -15.38
C VAL A 315 5.20 -0.89 -14.74
N ARG A 316 4.42 -1.96 -14.89
CA ARG A 316 3.15 -2.15 -14.20
C ARG A 316 3.21 -3.40 -13.33
N GLY A 317 2.44 -3.37 -12.26
CA GLY A 317 2.30 -4.52 -11.38
C GLY A 317 1.64 -4.13 -10.08
N GLY A 318 1.84 -4.94 -9.05
CA GLY A 318 1.12 -4.73 -7.80
C GLY A 318 1.33 -5.78 -6.74
N VAL A 319 0.38 -5.80 -5.82
CA VAL A 319 0.29 -6.83 -4.78
C VAL A 319 -1.16 -7.26 -4.60
N LEU A 320 -1.38 -8.58 -4.66
CA LEU A 320 -2.61 -9.26 -4.32
C LEU A 320 -2.51 -9.83 -2.90
N PHE A 321 -3.50 -9.57 -2.06
CA PHE A 321 -3.79 -10.31 -0.84
C PHE A 321 -5.07 -11.10 -1.06
N ASP A 322 -4.97 -12.42 -1.15
CA ASP A 322 -6.13 -13.28 -1.42
C ASP A 322 -6.86 -13.69 -0.13
N SER A 323 -7.95 -14.46 -0.25
CA SER A 323 -8.75 -14.97 0.87
C SER A 323 -8.21 -16.29 1.45
N ALA A 324 -6.98 -16.69 1.13
CA ALA A 324 -6.31 -17.87 1.67
C ALA A 324 -5.05 -17.50 2.46
N GLY A 325 -4.76 -16.21 2.64
CA GLY A 325 -3.54 -15.77 3.32
C GLY A 325 -2.32 -15.75 2.40
N ASN A 326 -2.52 -15.76 1.08
CA ASN A 326 -1.43 -15.61 0.13
C ASN A 326 -1.23 -14.14 -0.22
N ILE A 327 0.03 -13.74 -0.30
CA ILE A 327 0.47 -12.46 -0.83
C ILE A 327 1.24 -12.74 -2.11
N VAL A 328 0.84 -12.09 -3.20
CA VAL A 328 1.55 -12.18 -4.49
C VAL A 328 1.93 -10.78 -4.92
N THR A 329 3.22 -10.45 -4.84
CA THR A 329 3.78 -9.24 -5.45
C THR A 329 4.25 -9.57 -6.84
N PHE A 330 3.92 -8.74 -7.82
CA PHE A 330 4.18 -9.05 -9.21
C PHE A 330 4.49 -7.82 -10.05
N LEU A 331 5.25 -8.02 -11.13
CA LEU A 331 5.42 -7.06 -12.21
C LEU A 331 5.09 -7.77 -13.53
N THR A 332 4.29 -7.11 -14.37
CA THR A 332 3.81 -7.64 -15.66
C THR A 332 3.33 -6.52 -16.56
N ASN A 333 3.58 -6.66 -17.87
CA ASN A 333 3.07 -5.73 -18.87
C ASN A 333 1.55 -5.89 -19.13
N ASN A 334 0.95 -7.00 -18.67
CA ASN A 334 -0.46 -7.32 -18.88
C ASN A 334 -1.40 -6.66 -17.86
N THR A 335 -0.86 -5.86 -16.93
CA THR A 335 -1.68 -5.21 -15.90
C THR A 335 -2.63 -4.20 -16.55
N VAL A 336 -3.93 -4.36 -16.27
CA VAL A 336 -5.00 -3.45 -16.70
C VAL A 336 -5.63 -2.74 -15.50
N PHE A 337 -6.11 -1.51 -15.73
CA PHE A 337 -6.72 -0.64 -14.73
C PHE A 337 -8.15 -0.31 -15.16
N HIS A 338 -9.08 -1.24 -14.92
CA HIS A 338 -10.50 -1.05 -15.24
C HIS A 338 -11.29 -0.63 -13.99
N GLU A 339 -12.49 -0.08 -14.16
CA GLU A 339 -13.38 0.22 -13.03
C GLU A 339 -13.82 -1.05 -12.28
N GLU A 340 -13.95 -2.16 -13.02
CA GLU A 340 -14.17 -3.49 -12.49
C GLU A 340 -13.23 -4.51 -13.14
N LEU A 341 -12.72 -5.45 -12.36
CA LEU A 341 -11.94 -6.58 -12.86
C LEU A 341 -12.69 -7.88 -12.59
N THR A 342 -12.85 -8.74 -13.60
CA THR A 342 -13.38 -10.09 -13.37
C THR A 342 -12.34 -10.97 -12.66
N PRO A 343 -12.75 -12.06 -11.99
CA PRO A 343 -11.80 -13.03 -11.46
C PRO A 343 -10.78 -13.49 -12.50
N GLU A 344 -11.22 -13.79 -13.72
CA GLU A 344 -10.36 -14.25 -14.82
C GLU A 344 -9.31 -13.20 -15.17
N GLN A 345 -9.68 -11.92 -15.23
CA GLN A 345 -8.71 -10.85 -15.49
C GLN A 345 -7.62 -10.77 -14.42
N VAL A 346 -7.96 -11.02 -13.15
CA VAL A 346 -6.97 -11.04 -12.06
C VAL A 346 -6.11 -12.31 -12.11
N GLU A 347 -6.67 -13.45 -12.49
CA GLU A 347 -5.91 -14.69 -12.72
C GLU A 347 -4.93 -14.53 -13.89
N ASP A 348 -5.39 -14.00 -15.02
CA ASP A 348 -4.60 -13.79 -16.25
C ASP A 348 -3.45 -12.80 -16.04
N MET A 349 -3.60 -11.80 -15.16
CA MET A 349 -2.49 -10.92 -14.77
C MET A 349 -1.32 -11.70 -14.14
N LEU A 350 -1.60 -12.84 -13.51
CA LEU A 350 -0.67 -13.59 -12.67
C LEU A 350 -0.27 -14.95 -13.26
N SER A 351 -1.01 -15.50 -14.23
CA SER A 351 -0.79 -16.83 -14.80
C SER A 351 0.52 -16.92 -15.58
N ASP A 352 0.84 -15.89 -16.37
CA ASP A 352 1.87 -15.94 -17.41
C ASP A 352 3.24 -15.40 -16.96
N ILE A 353 3.38 -15.07 -15.67
CA ILE A 353 4.63 -14.55 -15.12
C ILE A 353 5.35 -15.59 -14.25
N PRO A 354 6.68 -15.72 -14.41
CA PRO A 354 7.46 -16.70 -13.67
C PRO A 354 7.55 -16.35 -12.18
N ASN A 355 7.64 -17.36 -11.32
CA ASN A 355 8.10 -17.16 -9.95
C ASN A 355 9.60 -16.85 -9.99
N ILE A 356 10.02 -15.71 -9.46
CA ILE A 356 11.44 -15.29 -9.42
C ILE A 356 12.10 -15.60 -8.06
N GLY A 357 11.48 -16.50 -7.29
CA GLY A 357 11.92 -17.01 -6.00
C GLY A 357 11.02 -18.16 -5.55
N GLY A 358 11.36 -18.82 -4.44
CA GLY A 358 10.49 -19.79 -3.80
C GLY A 358 9.29 -19.12 -3.11
N GLU A 359 8.19 -19.84 -2.99
CA GLU A 359 7.10 -19.43 -2.10
C GLU A 359 7.57 -19.53 -0.64
N LEU A 360 7.38 -18.46 0.11
CA LEU A 360 7.73 -18.43 1.52
C LEU A 360 6.49 -18.67 2.38
N ILE A 361 6.43 -19.83 3.02
CA ILE A 361 5.37 -20.17 3.96
C ILE A 361 5.66 -19.51 5.30
N LEU A 362 4.82 -18.55 5.70
CA LEU A 362 4.97 -17.85 6.96
C LEU A 362 4.69 -18.80 8.14
N PRO A 363 5.44 -18.69 9.25
CA PRO A 363 5.16 -19.45 10.45
C PRO A 363 3.79 -19.11 11.04
N SER A 364 3.19 -20.04 11.78
CA SER A 364 1.97 -19.74 12.54
C SER A 364 2.21 -18.67 13.61
N GLY A 365 1.13 -18.01 14.03
CA GLY A 365 1.15 -17.14 15.21
C GLY A 365 1.64 -17.85 16.46
N THR A 366 2.29 -17.09 17.34
CA THR A 366 2.76 -17.59 18.64
C THR A 366 1.68 -17.55 19.72
N LEU A 367 0.64 -16.72 19.54
CA LEU A 367 -0.47 -16.59 20.49
C LEU A 367 -1.74 -17.26 19.96
N LYS A 368 -2.63 -17.61 20.91
CA LYS A 368 -4.00 -18.04 20.63
C LYS A 368 -4.95 -16.97 21.16
N ALA A 369 -5.88 -16.52 20.32
CA ALA A 369 -6.93 -15.63 20.77
C ALA A 369 -7.80 -16.34 21.82
N PRO A 370 -8.30 -15.64 22.84
CA PRO A 370 -9.23 -16.21 23.80
C PRO A 370 -10.52 -16.63 23.12
N ASN A 371 -11.02 -17.84 23.43
CA ASN A 371 -12.33 -18.30 23.00
C ASN A 371 -13.40 -17.53 23.78
N THR A 372 -13.96 -16.46 23.23
CA THR A 372 -15.11 -15.80 23.86
C THR A 372 -16.40 -16.53 23.51
N THR A 373 -16.72 -17.59 24.25
CA THR A 373 -18.11 -17.97 24.53
C THR A 373 -18.50 -17.29 25.84
N SER A 374 -18.91 -16.02 25.76
CA SER A 374 -19.61 -15.37 26.86
C SER A 374 -20.57 -14.33 26.30
N SER A 375 -21.86 -14.66 26.35
CA SER A 375 -22.97 -13.71 26.31
C SER A 375 -22.79 -12.67 27.41
N ASN A 376 -22.49 -11.42 27.03
CA ASN A 376 -22.99 -10.19 27.64
C ASN A 376 -22.39 -8.98 26.90
N ASP A 377 -23.25 -8.32 26.12
CA ASP A 377 -23.26 -6.88 25.82
C ASP A 377 -21.96 -6.17 25.40
N GLY A 378 -21.09 -6.86 24.66
CA GLY A 378 -20.11 -6.22 23.79
C GLY A 378 -20.75 -5.93 22.44
N THR A 379 -21.30 -4.74 22.24
CA THR A 379 -21.69 -4.25 20.91
C THR A 379 -20.46 -4.22 20.00
N ILE A 380 -20.23 -5.33 19.29
CA ILE A 380 -19.59 -5.29 17.98
C ILE A 380 -20.55 -4.50 17.11
N MET A 381 -20.39 -3.17 17.08
CA MET A 381 -20.99 -2.34 16.05
C MET A 381 -20.35 -2.76 14.72
N ARG A 382 -20.96 -3.77 14.09
CA ARG A 382 -20.99 -3.86 12.64
C ARG A 382 -21.59 -2.54 12.16
N PRO A 383 -20.92 -1.74 11.33
CA PRO A 383 -21.63 -0.67 10.62
C PRO A 383 -22.64 -1.37 9.72
N THR A 384 -23.90 -1.37 10.13
CA THR A 384 -25.01 -1.75 9.27
C THR A 384 -24.99 -0.78 8.10
N SER A 385 -24.79 -1.31 6.90
CA SER A 385 -24.94 -0.63 5.62
C SER A 385 -26.38 -0.13 5.47
N ASN A 386 -26.71 0.98 6.12
CA ASN A 386 -27.91 1.74 5.82
C ASN A 386 -27.52 2.91 4.93
N THR A 387 -27.25 2.53 3.68
CA THR A 387 -26.92 3.34 2.50
C THR A 387 -28.12 4.16 2.03
N ILE A 388 -28.85 4.81 2.94
CA ILE A 388 -29.94 5.72 2.59
C ILE A 388 -29.44 7.17 2.65
N TRP A 389 -28.59 7.50 3.62
CA TRP A 389 -28.04 8.86 3.77
C TRP A 389 -27.07 9.24 2.63
N ALA A 390 -26.27 8.29 2.14
CA ALA A 390 -25.40 8.51 0.99
C ALA A 390 -26.18 8.74 -0.31
N ILE A 391 -27.34 8.08 -0.47
CA ILE A 391 -28.23 8.25 -1.62
C ILE A 391 -28.96 9.61 -1.55
N TYR A 392 -29.39 10.05 -0.37
CA TYR A 392 -29.98 11.38 -0.21
C TYR A 392 -28.97 12.50 -0.47
N PHE A 393 -27.72 12.32 -0.06
CA PHE A 393 -26.69 13.33 -0.29
C PHE A 393 -26.33 13.46 -1.77
N THR A 394 -26.23 12.35 -2.50
CA THR A 394 -25.97 12.37 -3.96
C THR A 394 -27.17 12.91 -4.76
N LEU A 395 -28.41 12.65 -4.34
CA LEU A 395 -29.61 13.24 -4.93
C LEU A 395 -29.71 14.76 -4.71
N ILE A 396 -29.31 15.25 -3.54
CA ILE A 396 -29.34 16.69 -3.26
C ILE A 396 -28.25 17.41 -4.04
N THR A 397 -27.04 16.84 -4.16
CA THR A 397 -25.96 17.46 -4.94
C THR A 397 -26.24 17.49 -6.45
N SER A 398 -26.91 16.47 -6.99
CA SER A 398 -27.28 16.44 -8.41
C SER A 398 -28.41 17.41 -8.76
N ILE A 399 -29.37 17.61 -7.85
CA ILE A 399 -30.43 18.63 -8.01
C ILE A 399 -29.85 20.05 -7.94
N ILE A 400 -28.87 20.30 -7.07
CA ILE A 400 -28.22 21.62 -6.96
C ILE A 400 -27.39 21.93 -8.22
N GLN A 401 -26.71 20.95 -8.82
CA GLN A 401 -26.01 21.15 -10.10
C GLN A 401 -26.95 21.41 -11.28
N PHE A 402 -28.18 20.91 -11.24
CA PHE A 402 -29.17 21.16 -12.29
C PHE A 402 -29.84 22.54 -12.20
N ILE A 403 -29.81 23.19 -11.02
CA ILE A 403 -30.41 24.52 -10.78
C ILE A 403 -29.39 25.65 -11.00
N ILE A 404 -28.09 25.32 -11.13
CA ILE A 404 -26.98 26.29 -11.30
C ILE A 404 -26.44 26.34 -12.75
N ILE A 405 -27.12 25.69 -13.71
CA ILE A 405 -26.86 25.85 -15.15
C ILE A 405 -27.99 26.65 -15.80
#